data_AF-A0A6G1BY14-F1
#
_entry.id   AF-A0A6G1BY14-F1
#
_cell.length_a   1.000
_cell.length_b   1.000
_cell.length_c   1.000
_cell.angle_alpha   90.00
_cell.angle_beta   90.00
_cell.angle_gamma   90.00
#
_symmetry.space_group_name_H-M   'P 1'
#
loop_
_entity.id
_entity.type
_entity.pdbx_description
1 polymer ?
#
loop_
_entity_poly.entity_id
_entity_poly.type
_entity_poly.pdbx_seq_one_letter_code
_entity_poly.pdbx_strand_id
1 'polypeptide(L)'
;MAAVMHRSSSDGGSSSGWSEAAAAAAAGDERAGWEVRPSGMVVQAREEGVAAAGGGGGGGIGIPPRPPPPEITVRVKYGAARHEVAVSSIASFGELKKLLAARTGLLPADQRLTYKGKERSNSDYLDVCGVKNKSKLVLAEDPTSVERRYIERQKNAKIESANRAIGAIALEVDKLADQVRSIEKSITRGSKVAEVQITTLIELLMRLAVKLDSIHAEGDSSSQKNIQAKRVQKCVETLDVLKISNARLQNVIVTTKWETFDAPATTQWELFD
;
A
#
# COMPACT_ATOMS: atom_id res chain seq x y z
N MET A 1 -5.89 -64.00 -17.36
CA MET A 1 -6.15 -64.18 -15.91
C MET A 1 -6.63 -62.84 -15.38
N ALA A 2 -7.88 -62.39 -15.61
CA ALA A 2 -9.14 -62.86 -15.04
C ALA A 2 -9.12 -62.92 -13.50
N ALA A 3 -9.70 -61.90 -12.84
CA ALA A 3 -10.51 -62.03 -11.62
C ALA A 3 -11.21 -60.69 -11.30
N VAL A 4 -12.44 -60.59 -11.79
CA VAL A 4 -13.52 -59.75 -11.26
C VAL A 4 -13.95 -60.33 -9.91
N MET A 5 -14.20 -59.50 -8.90
CA MET A 5 -15.13 -59.83 -7.81
C MET A 5 -15.98 -58.61 -7.43
N HIS A 6 -17.26 -58.74 -7.76
CA HIS A 6 -18.40 -57.99 -7.21
C HIS A 6 -18.71 -58.44 -5.77
N ARG A 7 -19.40 -57.57 -5.00
CA ARG A 7 -20.64 -57.79 -4.22
C ARG A 7 -20.94 -56.53 -3.36
N SER A 8 -22.04 -55.81 -3.63
CA SER A 8 -23.40 -55.97 -3.05
C SER A 8 -23.51 -55.33 -1.66
N SER A 9 -24.20 -54.19 -1.51
CA SER A 9 -25.67 -54.00 -1.33
C SER A 9 -26.08 -54.00 0.15
N SER A 10 -26.69 -52.89 0.62
CA SER A 10 -27.90 -52.95 1.47
C SER A 10 -28.46 -51.56 1.76
N ASP A 11 -29.76 -51.45 1.51
CA ASP A 11 -30.69 -50.36 1.85
C ASP A 11 -30.76 -50.02 3.34
N GLY A 12 -31.31 -48.84 3.63
CA GLY A 12 -31.71 -48.46 4.99
C GLY A 12 -32.44 -47.12 5.03
N GLY A 13 -33.72 -47.11 4.63
CA GLY A 13 -34.61 -45.98 4.84
C GLY A 13 -34.90 -45.74 6.32
N SER A 14 -35.17 -44.48 6.68
CA SER A 14 -35.96 -44.15 7.87
C SER A 14 -36.76 -42.88 7.62
N SER A 15 -38.01 -43.11 7.26
CA SER A 15 -39.11 -42.20 7.52
C SER A 15 -39.41 -42.20 9.02
N SER A 16 -39.59 -41.02 9.61
CA SER A 16 -40.47 -40.88 10.76
C SER A 16 -41.32 -39.64 10.50
N GLY A 17 -42.60 -39.89 10.25
CA GLY A 17 -43.61 -38.87 10.15
C GLY A 17 -44.09 -38.47 11.54
N TRP A 18 -44.46 -37.21 11.67
CA TRP A 18 -45.36 -36.74 12.72
C TRP A 18 -46.46 -35.89 12.05
N SER A 19 -47.70 -36.36 12.16
CA SER A 19 -48.91 -35.60 11.85
C SER A 19 -49.36 -34.78 13.06
N GLU A 20 -49.79 -33.54 12.77
CA GLU A 20 -50.89 -32.71 13.35
C GLU A 20 -51.40 -32.98 14.79
N ALA A 21 -51.81 -32.01 15.62
CA ALA A 21 -52.08 -30.57 15.51
C ALA A 21 -52.28 -30.00 16.94
N ALA A 22 -52.06 -28.69 17.15
CA ALA A 22 -52.83 -27.85 18.07
C ALA A 22 -52.49 -26.35 17.89
N ALA A 23 -53.53 -25.53 17.86
CA ALA A 23 -53.55 -24.12 17.52
C ALA A 23 -53.03 -23.18 18.61
N ALA A 24 -52.51 -22.00 18.20
CA ALA A 24 -52.96 -20.68 18.71
C ALA A 24 -52.19 -19.50 18.06
N ALA A 25 -52.98 -18.49 17.66
CA ALA A 25 -52.68 -17.05 17.64
C ALA A 25 -51.76 -16.44 16.55
N ALA A 26 -52.43 -15.98 15.48
CA ALA A 26 -52.30 -14.67 14.84
C ALA A 26 -50.88 -14.09 14.63
N ALA A 27 -50.24 -14.52 13.55
CA ALA A 27 -49.17 -13.79 12.90
C ALA A 27 -49.76 -12.71 11.97
N GLY A 28 -49.64 -11.45 12.37
CA GLY A 28 -49.71 -10.31 11.45
C GLY A 28 -48.34 -10.08 10.85
N ASP A 29 -48.00 -10.86 9.81
CA ASP A 29 -46.80 -10.66 9.00
C ASP A 29 -47.27 -10.26 7.59
N GLU A 30 -47.29 -8.95 7.32
CA GLU A 30 -47.56 -8.39 5.99
C GLU A 30 -46.42 -8.78 5.04
N ARG A 31 -46.61 -9.95 4.41
CA ARG A 31 -45.81 -10.46 3.31
C ARG A 31 -45.81 -9.46 2.16
N ALA A 32 -44.63 -8.89 1.94
CA ALA A 32 -44.29 -7.96 0.87
C ALA A 32 -44.85 -8.35 -0.52
N GLY A 33 -45.48 -7.41 -1.22
CA GLY A 33 -45.44 -7.29 -2.69
C GLY A 33 -46.07 -8.38 -3.56
N TRP A 34 -46.87 -9.29 -3.00
CA TRP A 34 -47.56 -10.34 -3.77
C TRP A 34 -49.07 -10.12 -3.72
N GLU A 35 -49.71 -9.94 -4.88
CA GLU A 35 -51.16 -9.88 -4.97
C GLU A 35 -51.73 -11.23 -5.44
N VAL A 36 -52.90 -11.60 -4.92
CA VAL A 36 -53.60 -12.81 -5.33
C VAL A 36 -54.75 -12.40 -6.23
N ARG A 37 -54.70 -12.81 -7.50
CA ARG A 37 -55.80 -12.52 -8.42
C ARG A 37 -57.01 -13.40 -8.07
N PRO A 38 -58.24 -13.00 -8.45
CA PRO A 38 -59.47 -13.76 -8.13
C PRO A 38 -59.47 -15.23 -8.62
N SER A 39 -58.57 -15.59 -9.54
CA SER A 39 -58.32 -16.97 -9.97
C SER A 39 -57.40 -17.79 -9.05
N GLY A 40 -57.02 -17.25 -7.88
CA GLY A 40 -56.16 -17.92 -6.90
C GLY A 40 -54.67 -17.93 -7.21
N MET A 41 -54.23 -17.25 -8.27
CA MET A 41 -52.82 -17.19 -8.68
C MET A 41 -52.13 -15.99 -8.02
N VAL A 42 -51.01 -16.25 -7.34
CA VAL A 42 -50.19 -15.23 -6.66
C VAL A 42 -49.18 -14.66 -7.66
N VAL A 43 -49.24 -13.36 -7.92
CA VAL A 43 -48.34 -12.67 -8.86
C VAL A 43 -47.60 -11.52 -8.17
N GLN A 44 -46.36 -11.30 -8.61
CA GLN A 44 -45.49 -10.24 -8.09
C GLN A 44 -46.02 -8.88 -8.55
N ALA A 45 -46.28 -7.97 -7.61
CA ALA A 45 -46.70 -6.61 -7.93
C ALA A 45 -45.55 -5.87 -8.65
N ARG A 46 -45.84 -5.27 -9.82
CA ARG A 46 -44.86 -4.45 -10.55
C ARG A 46 -44.71 -3.11 -9.83
N GLU A 47 -43.47 -2.79 -9.44
CA GLU A 47 -43.12 -1.46 -8.96
C GLU A 47 -43.06 -0.50 -10.16
N GLU A 48 -44.02 0.42 -10.27
CA GLU A 48 -43.86 1.58 -11.15
C GLU A 48 -43.08 2.68 -10.43
N GLY A 49 -41.98 3.06 -11.09
CA GLY A 49 -41.02 4.06 -10.62
C GLY A 49 -41.63 5.46 -10.46
N VAL A 50 -40.95 6.23 -9.62
CA VAL A 50 -41.29 7.56 -9.15
C VAL A 50 -41.44 8.58 -10.30
N ALA A 51 -42.69 9.03 -10.48
CA ALA A 51 -43.20 10.36 -10.89
C ALA A 51 -42.52 11.19 -11.99
N ALA A 52 -43.29 11.52 -13.03
CA ALA A 52 -43.48 12.90 -13.49
C ALA A 52 -44.82 13.09 -14.24
N ALA A 53 -45.71 13.86 -13.61
CA ALA A 53 -46.78 14.73 -14.14
C ALA A 53 -47.50 14.39 -15.46
N GLY A 54 -48.83 14.22 -15.38
CA GLY A 54 -49.71 14.48 -16.52
C GLY A 54 -51.07 13.80 -16.49
N GLY A 55 -52.03 14.41 -15.79
CA GLY A 55 -53.46 14.50 -16.15
C GLY A 55 -54.26 13.24 -16.49
N GLY A 56 -55.31 12.99 -15.69
CA GLY A 56 -56.59 12.51 -16.22
C GLY A 56 -57.17 11.25 -15.57
N GLY A 57 -58.17 11.46 -14.71
CA GLY A 57 -59.38 10.64 -14.62
C GLY A 57 -59.28 9.14 -14.29
N GLY A 58 -59.71 8.77 -13.09
CA GLY A 58 -60.11 7.38 -12.79
C GLY A 58 -59.98 7.06 -11.30
N GLY A 59 -61.12 6.85 -10.63
CA GLY A 59 -61.18 6.56 -9.20
C GLY A 59 -60.42 5.29 -8.82
N GLY A 60 -59.41 5.46 -7.97
CA GLY A 60 -58.72 4.40 -7.25
C GLY A 60 -58.22 4.99 -5.94
N ILE A 61 -58.54 4.36 -4.81
CA ILE A 61 -58.12 4.79 -3.48
C ILE A 61 -56.59 4.80 -3.46
N GLY A 62 -56.01 6.00 -3.51
CA GLY A 62 -54.57 6.20 -3.46
C GLY A 62 -54.04 5.72 -2.12
N ILE A 63 -53.23 4.66 -2.16
CA ILE A 63 -52.39 4.28 -1.04
C ILE A 63 -51.46 5.48 -0.78
N PRO A 64 -51.49 6.11 0.41
CA PRO A 64 -50.58 7.21 0.70
C PRO A 64 -49.14 6.72 0.55
N PRO A 65 -48.20 7.57 0.09
CA PRO A 65 -46.79 7.19 -0.02
C PRO A 65 -46.33 6.64 1.33
N ARG A 66 -45.75 5.43 1.31
CA ARG A 66 -45.23 4.76 2.52
C ARG A 66 -44.38 5.77 3.29
N PRO A 67 -44.69 6.09 4.56
CA PRO A 67 -43.91 7.03 5.32
C PRO A 67 -42.45 6.54 5.37
N PRO A 68 -41.45 7.44 5.23
CA PRO A 68 -40.07 7.05 5.32
C PRO A 68 -39.84 6.29 6.64
N PRO A 69 -39.00 5.24 6.65
CA PRO A 69 -38.73 4.47 7.86
C PRO A 69 -38.38 5.41 9.01
N PRO A 70 -38.92 5.21 10.23
CA PRO A 70 -38.73 6.15 11.31
C PRO A 70 -37.23 6.28 11.61
N GLU A 71 -36.70 7.48 11.38
CA GLU A 71 -35.31 7.83 11.68
C GLU A 71 -35.15 7.98 13.19
N ILE A 72 -34.15 7.28 13.73
CA ILE A 72 -33.73 7.39 15.12
C ILE A 72 -32.37 8.09 15.18
N THR A 73 -32.19 8.93 16.20
CA THR A 73 -30.89 9.56 16.46
C THR A 73 -30.13 8.74 17.49
N VAL A 74 -29.00 8.13 17.13
CA VAL A 74 -28.14 7.39 18.05
C VAL A 74 -26.95 8.23 18.52
N ARG A 75 -26.63 8.14 19.82
CA ARG A 75 -25.49 8.82 20.44
C ARG A 75 -24.32 7.87 20.57
N VAL A 76 -23.29 8.06 19.76
CA VAL A 76 -22.11 7.19 19.72
C VAL A 76 -20.94 7.90 20.39
N LYS A 77 -20.41 7.33 21.47
CA LYS A 77 -19.18 7.81 22.12
C LYS A 77 -17.98 7.16 21.44
N TYR A 78 -17.03 7.96 20.99
CA TYR A 78 -15.74 7.51 20.44
C TYR A 78 -14.61 8.29 21.12
N GLY A 79 -13.78 7.61 21.92
CA GLY A 79 -12.79 8.27 22.77
C GLY A 79 -13.44 9.31 23.71
N ALA A 80 -13.00 10.56 23.60
CA ALA A 80 -13.60 11.70 24.31
C ALA A 80 -14.79 12.34 23.56
N ALA A 81 -14.93 12.09 22.25
CA ALA A 81 -15.94 12.68 21.41
C ALA A 81 -17.29 11.95 21.49
N ARG A 82 -18.36 12.69 21.20
CA ARG A 82 -19.72 12.17 21.08
C ARG A 82 -20.29 12.57 19.73
N HIS A 83 -20.80 11.60 19.00
CA HIS A 83 -21.40 11.78 17.67
C HIS A 83 -22.87 11.42 17.72
N GLU A 84 -23.73 12.31 17.21
CA GLU A 84 -25.16 12.05 17.06
C GLU A 84 -25.50 11.76 15.60
N VAL A 85 -25.88 10.53 15.29
CA VAL A 85 -26.13 10.06 13.92
C VAL A 85 -27.60 9.71 13.77
N ALA A 86 -28.25 10.28 12.75
CA ALA A 86 -29.57 9.85 12.33
C ALA A 86 -29.43 8.60 11.44
N VAL A 87 -30.20 7.56 11.75
CA VAL A 87 -30.21 6.29 11.03
C VAL A 87 -31.62 5.71 11.08
N SER A 88 -32.00 4.95 10.05
CA SER A 88 -33.28 4.24 10.05
C SER A 88 -33.34 3.26 11.24
N SER A 89 -34.49 3.18 11.91
CA SER A 89 -34.72 2.23 13.02
C SER A 89 -34.55 0.77 12.63
N ILE A 90 -34.85 0.41 11.37
CA ILE A 90 -34.71 -0.94 10.80
C ILE A 90 -33.35 -1.17 10.12
N ALA A 91 -32.42 -0.22 10.24
CA ALA A 91 -31.09 -0.36 9.66
C ALA A 91 -30.25 -1.41 10.40
N SER A 92 -29.24 -1.93 9.70
CA SER A 92 -28.20 -2.76 10.29
C SER A 92 -27.14 -1.94 11.03
N PHE A 93 -26.44 -2.56 11.98
CA PHE A 93 -25.23 -1.98 12.57
C PHE A 93 -24.15 -1.73 11.51
N GLY A 94 -24.11 -2.51 10.41
CA GLY A 94 -23.23 -2.26 9.28
C GLY A 94 -23.47 -0.91 8.60
N GLU A 95 -24.74 -0.52 8.40
CA GLU A 95 -25.10 0.80 7.87
C GLU A 95 -24.71 1.93 8.84
N LEU A 96 -24.95 1.74 10.15
CA LEU A 96 -24.52 2.69 11.16
C LEU A 96 -23.00 2.88 11.17
N LYS A 97 -22.22 1.79 11.01
CA LYS A 97 -20.75 1.87 10.91
C LYS A 97 -20.29 2.67 9.68
N LYS A 98 -20.98 2.53 8.54
CA LYS A 98 -20.71 3.33 7.33
C LYS A 98 -20.94 4.82 7.57
N LEU A 99 -22.05 5.19 8.21
CA LEU A 99 -22.33 6.59 8.56
C LEU A 99 -21.31 7.15 9.57
N LEU A 100 -20.88 6.32 10.52
CA LEU A 100 -19.83 6.70 11.49
C LEU A 100 -18.44 6.82 10.85
N ALA A 101 -18.17 6.09 9.78
CA ALA A 101 -16.87 6.14 9.10
C ALA A 101 -16.55 7.55 8.60
N ALA A 102 -17.54 8.24 8.02
CA ALA A 102 -17.38 9.61 7.56
C ALA A 102 -17.09 10.62 8.71
N ARG A 103 -17.54 10.33 9.93
CA ARG A 103 -17.39 11.23 11.09
C ARG A 103 -16.18 10.93 11.97
N THR A 104 -15.79 9.67 12.04
CA THR A 104 -14.72 9.17 12.93
C THR A 104 -13.43 8.89 12.18
N GLY A 105 -13.47 8.77 10.84
CA GLY A 105 -12.33 8.42 10.01
C GLY A 105 -11.92 6.95 10.08
N LEU A 106 -12.63 6.12 10.87
CA LEU A 106 -12.39 4.68 10.95
C LEU A 106 -13.17 3.94 9.86
N LEU A 107 -12.54 2.99 9.19
CA LEU A 107 -13.23 2.13 8.22
C LEU A 107 -14.28 1.28 8.94
N PRO A 108 -15.43 0.96 8.29
CA PRO A 108 -16.46 0.13 8.91
C PRO A 108 -15.95 -1.24 9.41
N ALA A 109 -14.91 -1.78 8.79
CA ALA A 109 -14.25 -3.02 9.21
C ALA A 109 -13.46 -2.89 10.52
N ASP A 110 -12.95 -1.69 10.80
CA ASP A 110 -12.12 -1.40 11.98
C ASP A 110 -12.96 -0.90 13.17
N GLN A 111 -14.27 -0.77 12.97
CA GLN A 111 -15.21 -0.25 13.96
C GLN A 111 -15.83 -1.37 14.78
N ARG A 112 -15.61 -1.33 16.10
CA ARG A 112 -16.26 -2.19 17.09
C ARG A 112 -17.33 -1.41 17.85
N LEU A 113 -18.59 -1.67 17.52
CA LEU A 113 -19.74 -1.05 18.19
C LEU A 113 -20.23 -1.92 19.35
N THR A 114 -20.40 -1.28 20.51
CA THR A 114 -20.91 -1.91 21.73
C THR A 114 -22.19 -1.21 22.16
N TYR A 115 -23.25 -1.99 22.36
CA TYR A 115 -24.53 -1.52 22.93
C TYR A 115 -24.89 -2.34 24.17
N LYS A 116 -25.12 -1.66 25.30
CA LYS A 116 -25.39 -2.29 26.61
C LYS A 116 -24.34 -3.34 27.01
N GLY A 117 -23.05 -3.04 26.77
CA GLY A 117 -21.94 -3.93 27.12
C GLY A 117 -21.75 -5.14 26.18
N LYS A 118 -22.57 -5.28 25.13
CA LYS A 118 -22.42 -6.34 24.12
C LYS A 118 -21.94 -5.77 22.80
N GLU A 119 -20.92 -6.39 22.23
CA GLU A 119 -20.45 -6.11 20.87
C GLU A 119 -21.51 -6.51 19.85
N ARG A 120 -21.60 -5.74 18.76
CA ARG A 120 -22.62 -5.92 17.71
C ARG A 120 -21.99 -6.17 16.36
N SER A 121 -22.50 -7.20 15.69
CA SER A 121 -22.06 -7.63 14.37
C SER A 121 -22.62 -6.71 13.28
N ASN A 122 -22.06 -6.78 12.07
CA ASN A 122 -22.56 -5.96 10.96
C ASN A 122 -23.95 -6.41 10.47
N SER A 123 -24.29 -7.68 10.67
CA SER A 123 -25.57 -8.28 10.28
C SER A 123 -26.69 -8.06 11.31
N ASP A 124 -26.36 -7.56 12.51
CA ASP A 124 -27.36 -7.27 13.53
C ASP A 124 -28.19 -6.04 13.12
N TYR A 125 -29.50 -6.09 13.35
CA TYR A 125 -30.41 -4.96 13.13
C TYR A 125 -30.59 -4.14 14.42
N LEU A 126 -30.72 -2.82 14.27
CA LEU A 126 -30.81 -1.88 15.38
C LEU A 126 -32.08 -2.10 16.23
N ASP A 127 -33.23 -2.27 15.58
CA ASP A 127 -34.53 -2.56 16.20
C ASP A 127 -34.54 -3.88 16.97
N VAL A 128 -34.04 -4.96 16.38
CA VAL A 128 -33.93 -6.30 17.00
C VAL A 128 -33.03 -6.25 18.24
N CYS A 129 -31.97 -5.44 18.18
CA CYS A 129 -31.07 -5.23 19.31
C CYS A 129 -31.63 -4.29 20.39
N GLY A 130 -32.83 -3.72 20.17
CA GLY A 130 -33.49 -2.80 21.09
C GLY A 130 -32.86 -1.41 21.15
N VAL A 131 -32.27 -0.95 20.05
CA VAL A 131 -31.78 0.42 19.89
C VAL A 131 -32.97 1.33 19.59
N LYS A 132 -33.19 2.33 20.45
CA LYS A 132 -34.25 3.33 20.32
C LYS A 132 -33.68 4.73 20.05
N ASN A 133 -34.54 5.71 19.83
CA ASN A 133 -34.11 7.11 19.73
C ASN A 133 -33.31 7.55 20.97
N LYS A 134 -32.23 8.30 20.74
CA LYS A 134 -31.25 8.77 21.72
C LYS A 134 -30.50 7.67 22.49
N SER A 135 -30.50 6.43 21.99
CA SER A 135 -29.71 5.33 22.58
C SER A 135 -28.22 5.64 22.58
N LYS A 136 -27.51 5.19 23.62
CA LYS A 136 -26.07 5.39 23.77
C LYS A 136 -25.32 4.15 23.32
N LEU A 137 -24.40 4.32 22.37
CA LEU A 137 -23.50 3.29 21.89
C LEU A 137 -22.05 3.74 22.15
N VAL A 138 -21.15 2.77 22.28
CA VAL A 138 -19.71 3.03 22.37
C VAL A 138 -19.05 2.45 21.14
N LEU A 139 -18.29 3.28 20.45
CA LEU A 139 -17.42 2.87 19.36
C LEU A 139 -15.99 2.76 19.88
N ALA A 140 -15.34 1.64 19.58
CA ALA A 140 -13.92 1.42 19.77
C ALA A 140 -13.29 0.96 18.45
N GLU A 141 -11.98 1.16 18.30
CA GLU A 141 -11.22 0.53 17.21
C GLU A 141 -11.03 -0.97 17.53
N ASP A 142 -11.12 -1.82 16.52
CA ASP A 142 -10.83 -3.25 16.65
C ASP A 142 -9.33 -3.45 16.98
N PRO A 143 -8.97 -4.14 18.09
CA PRO A 143 -7.56 -4.40 18.40
C PRO A 143 -6.81 -5.11 17.24
N THR A 144 -7.50 -5.93 16.46
CA THR A 144 -6.89 -6.66 15.34
C THR A 144 -6.53 -5.72 14.18
N SER A 145 -7.35 -4.71 13.92
CA SER A 145 -7.07 -3.70 12.90
C SER A 145 -5.94 -2.78 13.32
N VAL A 146 -5.91 -2.37 14.60
CA VAL A 146 -4.82 -1.57 15.18
C VAL A 146 -3.47 -2.28 14.99
N GLU A 147 -3.40 -3.55 15.36
CA GLU A 147 -2.17 -4.36 15.24
C GLU A 147 -1.75 -4.52 13.78
N ARG A 148 -2.70 -4.87 12.89
CA ARG A 148 -2.44 -4.97 11.44
C ARG A 148 -1.83 -3.68 10.90
N ARG A 149 -2.41 -2.53 11.26
CA ARG A 149 -1.96 -1.20 10.82
C ARG A 149 -0.61 -0.82 11.41
N TYR A 150 -0.31 -1.27 12.63
CA TYR A 150 1.01 -1.08 13.23
C TYR A 150 2.09 -1.84 12.45
N ILE A 151 1.85 -3.13 12.16
CA ILE A 151 2.76 -3.97 11.38
C ILE A 151 2.99 -3.40 9.98
N GLU A 152 1.93 -2.96 9.31
CA GLU A 152 2.01 -2.34 7.99
C GLU A 152 2.87 -1.06 8.01
N ARG A 153 2.65 -0.16 8.97
CA ARG A 153 3.48 1.04 9.13
C ARG A 153 4.95 0.70 9.36
N GLN A 154 5.23 -0.32 10.17
CA GLN A 154 6.61 -0.77 10.40
C GLN A 154 7.26 -1.31 9.12
N LYS A 155 6.53 -2.07 8.31
CA LYS A 155 7.02 -2.51 6.99
C LYS A 155 7.29 -1.32 6.06
N ASN A 156 6.36 -0.38 5.97
CA ASN A 156 6.52 0.81 5.13
C ASN A 156 7.72 1.66 5.58
N ALA A 157 7.91 1.85 6.88
CA ALA A 157 9.05 2.58 7.42
C ALA A 157 10.40 1.92 7.06
N LYS A 158 10.47 0.57 7.09
CA LYS A 158 11.66 -0.17 6.65
C LYS A 158 11.92 0.01 5.16
N ILE A 159 10.89 -0.10 4.32
CA ILE A 159 10.99 0.10 2.87
C ILE A 159 11.49 1.52 2.57
N GLU A 160 10.89 2.53 3.19
CA GLU A 160 11.30 3.92 3.01
C GLU A 160 12.75 4.16 3.47
N SER A 161 13.17 3.53 4.57
CA SER A 161 14.56 3.62 5.04
C SER A 161 15.54 3.04 4.03
N ALA A 162 15.22 1.88 3.44
CA ALA A 162 16.03 1.27 2.39
C ALA A 162 16.08 2.17 1.14
N ASN A 163 14.93 2.69 0.69
CA ASN A 163 14.85 3.58 -0.46
C ASN A 163 15.66 4.87 -0.25
N ARG A 164 15.60 5.48 0.93
CA ARG A 164 16.42 6.66 1.27
C ARG A 164 17.92 6.33 1.20
N ALA A 165 18.34 5.20 1.76
CA ALA A 165 19.74 4.78 1.73
C ALA A 165 20.24 4.49 0.30
N ILE A 166 19.44 3.78 -0.50
CA ILE A 166 19.75 3.50 -1.91
C ILE A 166 19.81 4.80 -2.71
N GLY A 167 18.88 5.74 -2.48
CA GLY A 167 18.86 7.04 -3.12
C GLY A 167 20.09 7.88 -2.79
N ALA A 168 20.55 7.86 -1.54
CA ALA A 168 21.79 8.53 -1.14
C ALA A 168 23.01 7.94 -1.87
N ILE A 169 23.11 6.60 -1.94
CA ILE A 169 24.17 5.93 -2.69
C ILE A 169 24.09 6.28 -4.18
N ALA A 170 22.89 6.34 -4.77
CA ALA A 170 22.71 6.68 -6.18
C ALA A 170 23.30 8.06 -6.51
N LEU A 171 23.11 9.06 -5.64
CA LEU A 171 23.69 10.39 -5.80
C LEU A 171 25.22 10.38 -5.70
N GLU A 172 25.79 9.57 -4.79
CA GLU A 172 27.24 9.40 -4.70
C GLU A 172 27.80 8.71 -5.96
N VAL A 173 27.10 7.69 -6.48
CA VAL A 173 27.46 7.02 -7.74
C VAL A 173 27.40 7.98 -8.92
N ASP A 174 26.40 8.85 -9.01
CA ASP A 174 26.29 9.88 -10.06
C ASP A 174 27.54 10.78 -10.09
N LYS A 175 27.92 11.28 -8.91
CA LYS A 175 29.10 12.14 -8.76
C LYS A 175 30.38 11.44 -9.18
N LEU A 176 30.59 10.20 -8.74
CA LEU A 176 31.77 9.43 -9.12
C LEU A 176 31.77 9.12 -10.62
N ALA A 177 30.62 8.76 -11.19
CA ALA A 177 30.48 8.49 -12.62
C ALA A 177 30.85 9.70 -13.48
N ASP A 178 30.51 10.92 -13.06
CA ASP A 178 30.94 12.14 -13.77
C ASP A 178 32.44 12.38 -13.67
N GLN A 179 33.08 12.03 -12.55
CA GLN A 179 34.54 12.04 -12.45
C GLN A 179 35.19 11.00 -13.37
N VAL A 180 34.63 9.78 -13.45
CA VAL A 180 35.08 8.75 -14.40
C VAL A 180 35.02 9.27 -15.83
N ARG A 181 33.89 9.89 -16.22
CA ARG A 181 33.70 10.48 -17.55
C ARG A 181 34.71 11.58 -17.86
N SER A 182 35.08 12.39 -16.86
CA SER A 182 36.08 13.44 -17.02
C SER A 182 37.48 12.87 -17.26
N ILE A 183 37.85 11.83 -16.51
CA ILE A 183 39.12 11.11 -16.68
C ILE A 183 39.15 10.41 -18.03
N GLU A 184 38.07 9.73 -18.41
CA GLU A 184 37.90 9.11 -19.73
C GLU A 184 38.14 10.12 -20.86
N LYS A 185 37.51 11.30 -20.78
CA LYS A 185 37.68 12.39 -21.76
C LYS A 185 39.11 12.97 -21.79
N SER A 186 39.84 12.87 -20.69
CA SER A 186 41.22 13.37 -20.60
C SER A 186 42.20 12.37 -21.22
N ILE A 187 42.05 11.08 -20.90
CA ILE A 187 42.88 9.99 -21.44
C ILE A 187 42.64 9.80 -22.93
N THR A 188 41.37 9.87 -23.40
CA THR A 188 41.05 9.82 -24.84
C THR A 188 41.64 10.98 -25.63
N ARG A 189 41.90 12.12 -24.97
CA ARG A 189 42.65 13.27 -25.54
C ARG A 189 44.17 13.13 -25.42
N GLY A 190 44.66 12.01 -24.90
CA GLY A 190 46.09 11.73 -24.72
C GLY A 190 46.72 12.42 -23.49
N SER A 191 45.91 13.04 -22.63
CA SER A 191 46.40 13.66 -21.40
C SER A 191 46.57 12.62 -20.29
N LYS A 192 47.78 12.54 -19.72
CA LYS A 192 48.07 11.59 -18.65
C LYS A 192 47.44 12.05 -17.33
N VAL A 193 46.75 11.14 -16.67
CA VAL A 193 46.11 11.33 -15.36
C VAL A 193 46.96 10.65 -14.28
N ALA A 194 47.03 11.21 -13.09
CA ALA A 194 47.76 10.58 -11.99
C ALA A 194 47.11 9.23 -11.63
N GLU A 195 47.91 8.15 -11.57
CA GLU A 195 47.40 6.79 -11.30
C GLU A 195 46.62 6.72 -9.99
N VAL A 196 47.09 7.46 -8.97
CA VAL A 196 46.43 7.58 -7.65
C VAL A 196 44.98 8.07 -7.78
N GLN A 197 44.67 8.94 -8.75
CA GLN A 197 43.29 9.43 -8.94
C GLN A 197 42.38 8.30 -9.45
N ILE A 198 42.87 7.47 -10.37
CA ILE A 198 42.13 6.32 -10.92
C ILE A 198 41.89 5.27 -9.83
N THR A 199 42.94 4.91 -9.07
CA THR A 199 42.81 3.90 -8.00
C THR A 199 41.91 4.39 -6.87
N THR A 200 41.99 5.67 -6.49
CA THR A 200 41.09 6.24 -5.48
C THR A 200 39.63 6.17 -5.89
N LEU A 201 39.31 6.46 -7.17
CA LEU A 201 37.92 6.34 -7.66
C LEU A 201 37.42 4.90 -7.64
N ILE A 202 38.26 3.92 -8.01
CA ILE A 202 37.92 2.49 -7.91
C ILE A 202 37.61 2.14 -6.45
N GLU A 203 38.47 2.54 -5.50
CA GLU A 203 38.23 2.28 -4.08
C GLU A 203 36.93 2.92 -3.56
N LEU A 204 36.64 4.16 -3.95
CA LEU A 204 35.39 4.83 -3.56
C LEU A 204 34.17 4.10 -4.12
N LEU A 205 34.21 3.68 -5.39
CA LEU A 205 33.15 2.89 -6.02
C LEU A 205 32.96 1.53 -5.34
N MET A 206 34.05 0.83 -5.00
CA MET A 206 33.98 -0.46 -4.29
C MET A 206 33.41 -0.29 -2.87
N ARG A 207 33.73 0.80 -2.16
CA ARG A 207 33.09 1.11 -0.88
C ARG A 207 31.59 1.34 -1.03
N LEU A 208 31.15 2.00 -2.11
CA LEU A 208 29.72 2.15 -2.40
C LEU A 208 29.06 0.81 -2.71
N ALA A 209 29.72 -0.10 -3.45
CA ALA A 209 29.21 -1.44 -3.70
C ALA A 209 28.96 -2.21 -2.40
N VAL A 210 29.94 -2.24 -1.49
CA VAL A 210 29.80 -2.92 -0.20
C VAL A 210 28.69 -2.29 0.65
N LYS A 211 28.61 -0.96 0.70
CA LYS A 211 27.51 -0.27 1.39
C LYS A 211 26.16 -0.63 0.80
N LEU A 212 26.05 -0.65 -0.53
CA LEU A 212 24.82 -1.00 -1.24
C LEU A 212 24.39 -2.44 -0.92
N ASP A 213 25.34 -3.37 -0.91
CA ASP A 213 25.08 -4.79 -0.59
C ASP A 213 24.56 -4.99 0.83
N SER A 214 25.03 -4.18 1.78
CA SER A 214 24.56 -4.22 3.18
C SER A 214 23.11 -3.78 3.39
N ILE A 215 22.51 -3.09 2.42
CA ILE A 215 21.12 -2.62 2.53
C ILE A 215 20.16 -3.80 2.30
N HIS A 216 19.34 -4.11 3.30
CA HIS A 216 18.22 -5.03 3.15
C HIS A 216 17.11 -4.35 2.33
N ALA A 217 16.79 -4.93 1.17
CA ALA A 217 15.85 -4.37 0.22
C ALA A 217 14.98 -5.49 -0.38
N GLU A 218 13.68 -5.24 -0.48
CA GLU A 218 12.68 -6.18 -1.01
C GLU A 218 11.80 -5.49 -2.06
N GLY A 219 11.23 -6.26 -2.99
CA GLY A 219 10.38 -5.74 -4.07
C GLY A 219 11.10 -4.68 -4.91
N ASP A 220 10.45 -3.52 -5.11
CA ASP A 220 10.97 -2.43 -5.94
C ASP A 220 12.31 -1.87 -5.46
N SER A 221 12.51 -1.80 -4.14
CA SER A 221 13.78 -1.33 -3.56
C SER A 221 14.95 -2.26 -3.93
N SER A 222 14.70 -3.57 -4.07
CA SER A 222 15.71 -4.54 -4.54
C SER A 222 16.06 -4.30 -6.01
N SER A 223 15.06 -4.01 -6.85
CA SER A 223 15.28 -3.64 -8.25
C SER A 223 16.13 -2.36 -8.36
N GLN A 224 15.85 -1.33 -7.55
CA GLN A 224 16.66 -0.11 -7.49
C GLN A 224 18.10 -0.38 -7.03
N LYS A 225 18.28 -1.21 -5.99
CA LYS A 225 19.59 -1.66 -5.53
C LYS A 225 20.38 -2.32 -6.66
N ASN A 226 19.77 -3.24 -7.41
CA ASN A 226 20.42 -3.91 -8.54
C ASN A 226 20.83 -2.95 -9.66
N ILE A 227 20.01 -1.93 -9.94
CA ILE A 227 20.37 -0.89 -10.92
C ILE A 227 21.64 -0.16 -10.47
N GLN A 228 21.72 0.28 -9.20
CA GLN A 228 22.91 0.97 -8.71
C GLN A 228 24.15 0.06 -8.70
N ALA A 229 23.99 -1.23 -8.38
CA ALA A 229 25.10 -2.19 -8.43
C ALA A 229 25.68 -2.32 -9.84
N LYS A 230 24.83 -2.43 -10.87
CA LYS A 230 25.26 -2.45 -12.28
C LYS A 230 25.96 -1.16 -12.70
N ARG A 231 25.51 -0.02 -12.20
CA ARG A 231 26.15 1.28 -12.49
C ARG A 231 27.54 1.38 -11.87
N VAL A 232 27.69 0.96 -10.62
CA VAL A 232 28.99 0.90 -9.94
C VAL A 232 29.93 -0.03 -10.70
N GLN A 233 29.48 -1.24 -11.02
CA GLN A 233 30.25 -2.23 -11.77
C GLN A 233 30.76 -1.66 -13.10
N LYS A 234 29.87 -1.03 -13.89
CA LYS A 234 30.25 -0.40 -15.17
C LYS A 234 31.31 0.69 -15.00
N CYS A 235 31.21 1.51 -13.95
CA CYS A 235 32.19 2.55 -13.67
C CYS A 235 33.56 1.96 -13.33
N VAL A 236 33.59 0.89 -12.52
CA VAL A 236 34.82 0.19 -12.15
C VAL A 236 35.48 -0.44 -13.39
N GLU A 237 34.71 -1.16 -14.21
CA GLU A 237 35.21 -1.76 -15.46
C GLU A 237 35.81 -0.71 -16.40
N THR A 238 35.16 0.46 -16.48
CA THR A 238 35.66 1.59 -17.28
C THR A 238 36.98 2.10 -16.71
N LEU A 239 37.08 2.30 -15.40
CA LEU A 239 38.32 2.74 -14.74
C LEU A 239 39.47 1.74 -14.90
N ASP A 240 39.21 0.44 -14.89
CA ASP A 240 40.23 -0.59 -15.12
C ASP A 240 40.80 -0.50 -16.55
N VAL A 241 39.95 -0.31 -17.55
CA VAL A 241 40.39 -0.07 -18.94
C VAL A 241 41.17 1.23 -19.06
N LEU A 242 40.70 2.30 -18.39
CA LEU A 242 41.39 3.59 -18.36
C LEU A 242 42.74 3.51 -17.66
N LYS A 243 42.87 2.70 -16.60
CA LYS A 243 44.15 2.47 -15.91
C LYS A 243 45.20 1.92 -16.86
N ILE A 244 44.84 0.90 -17.65
CA ILE A 244 45.73 0.30 -18.65
C ILE A 244 46.07 1.31 -19.76
N SER A 245 45.06 2.03 -20.26
CA SER A 245 45.23 3.03 -21.32
C SER A 245 46.13 4.19 -20.88
N ASN A 246 45.96 4.65 -19.63
CA ASN A 246 46.74 5.73 -19.04
C ASN A 246 48.20 5.33 -18.78
N ALA A 247 48.46 4.06 -18.45
CA ALA A 247 49.82 3.55 -18.30
C ALA A 247 50.61 3.56 -19.62
N ARG A 248 49.93 3.46 -20.77
CA ARG A 248 50.53 3.55 -22.11
C ARG A 248 50.87 4.98 -22.53
N LEU A 249 50.34 6.00 -21.84
CA LEU A 249 50.66 7.39 -22.13
C LEU A 249 52.04 7.75 -21.58
N GLN A 250 52.87 8.36 -22.43
CA GLN A 250 54.19 8.83 -22.04
C GLN A 250 54.07 10.05 -21.11
N ASN A 251 54.97 10.14 -20.12
CA ASN A 251 55.11 11.36 -19.33
C ASN A 251 55.71 12.43 -20.26
N VAL A 252 55.05 13.58 -20.42
CA VAL A 252 55.71 14.75 -21.02
C VAL A 252 56.75 15.22 -20.01
N ILE A 253 57.99 14.77 -20.17
CA ILE A 253 59.14 15.24 -19.40
C ILE A 253 59.55 16.58 -20.03
N VAL A 254 59.23 17.68 -19.37
CA VAL A 254 59.88 18.97 -19.66
C VAL A 254 61.33 18.82 -19.20
N THR A 255 62.24 18.53 -20.13
CA THR A 255 63.66 18.55 -19.84
C THR A 255 64.09 20.01 -19.76
N THR A 256 64.06 20.60 -18.57
CA THR A 256 64.77 21.85 -18.30
C THR A 256 66.25 21.54 -18.43
N LYS A 257 66.79 21.77 -19.63
CA LYS A 257 68.21 21.68 -19.91
C LYS A 257 68.86 22.86 -19.18
N TRP A 258 69.43 22.60 -18.00
CA TRP A 258 70.26 23.58 -17.32
C TRP A 258 71.55 23.73 -18.13
N GLU A 259 71.72 24.86 -18.82
CA GLU A 259 73.03 25.24 -19.32
C GLU A 259 73.86 25.71 -18.13
N THR A 260 74.91 24.96 -17.80
CA THR A 260 75.95 25.39 -16.87
C THR A 260 76.66 26.58 -17.50
N PHE A 261 76.42 27.78 -16.96
CA PHE A 261 77.20 28.96 -17.32
C PHE A 261 78.63 28.77 -16.79
N ASP A 262 79.63 28.87 -17.67
CA ASP A 262 81.03 28.87 -17.27
C ASP A 262 81.30 30.02 -16.30
N ALA A 263 82.06 29.73 -15.24
CA ALA A 263 82.45 30.71 -14.25
C ALA A 263 83.28 31.83 -14.91
N PRO A 264 83.05 33.12 -14.59
CA PRO A 264 83.85 34.20 -15.14
C PRO A 264 85.32 33.98 -14.77
N ALA A 265 86.19 34.08 -15.78
CA ALA A 265 87.63 33.95 -15.61
C ALA A 265 88.12 34.88 -14.50
N THR A 266 88.69 34.29 -13.44
CA THR A 266 89.28 35.02 -12.32
C THR A 266 90.45 35.84 -12.85
N THR A 267 90.29 37.16 -12.88
CA THR A 267 91.37 38.09 -13.19
C THR A 267 92.42 37.98 -12.10
N GLN A 268 93.62 37.54 -12.48
CA GLN A 268 94.79 37.48 -11.61
C GLN A 268 95.29 38.90 -11.38
N TRP A 269 95.25 39.37 -10.14
CA TRP A 269 95.81 40.66 -9.75
C TRP A 269 97.33 40.52 -9.57
N GLU A 270 98.11 41.25 -10.37
CA GLU A 270 99.54 41.42 -10.13
C GLU A 270 99.74 42.48 -9.03
N LEU A 271 100.41 42.09 -7.95
CA LEU A 271 100.95 43.01 -6.96
C LEU A 271 102.16 43.72 -7.57
N PHE A 272 102.12 45.05 -7.63
CA PHE A 272 103.31 45.87 -7.85
C PHE A 272 103.94 46.25 -6.50
N ASP A 273 105.27 46.19 -6.44
CA ASP A 273 106.15 46.43 -5.27
C ASP A 273 105.90 47.77 -4.54
#